data_AF-A0A522W4Q4-F1
#
_entry.id   AF-A0A522W4Q4-F1
#
_cell.length_a   1.000
_cell.length_b   1.000
_cell.length_c   1.000
_cell.angle_alpha   90.00
_cell.angle_beta   90.00
_cell.angle_gamma   90.00
#
_symmetry.space_group_name_H-M   'P 1'
#
loop_
_entity.id
_entity.type
_entity.pdbx_description
1 polymer ?
#
loop_
_entity_poly.entity_id
_entity_poly.type
_entity_poly.pdbx_seq_one_letter_code
_entity_poly.pdbx_strand_id
1 'polypeptide(L)'
;MKTTLVRTYTSDKLQLDGLIFEPDKKSRIVVLHIHGMAGNFYENYFLDQMAKQFTAAGYAFLPGNTRGHDFIADFKIAGPKEKYKRAGQIF
;
A
#
# COMPACT_ATOMS: atom_id res chain seq x y z
N MET A 1 15.73 -9.85 -3.43
CA MET A 1 14.49 -9.04 -3.42
C MET A 1 14.75 -7.75 -2.66
N LYS A 2 14.44 -6.60 -3.26
CA LYS A 2 14.49 -5.29 -2.59
C LYS A 2 13.09 -4.89 -2.15
N THR A 3 12.94 -4.39 -0.94
CA THR A 3 11.66 -3.92 -0.39
C THR A 3 11.75 -2.43 -0.10
N THR A 4 10.77 -1.64 -0.57
CA THR A 4 10.77 -0.17 -0.41
C THR A 4 9.41 0.31 0.06
N LEU A 5 9.37 1.04 1.19
CA LEU A 5 8.18 1.78 1.60
C LEU A 5 7.96 2.94 0.61
N VAL A 6 6.78 3.01 0.04
CA VAL A 6 6.40 4.05 -0.91
C VAL A 6 5.23 4.86 -0.39
N ARG A 7 5.20 6.13 -0.80
CA ARG A 7 4.14 7.07 -0.48
C ARG A 7 3.71 7.74 -1.76
N THR A 8 2.41 7.89 -1.94
CA THR A 8 1.82 8.67 -3.03
C THR A 8 0.77 9.61 -2.47
N TYR A 9 0.36 10.59 -3.28
CA TYR A 9 -0.68 11.54 -2.90
C TYR A 9 -1.82 11.47 -3.90
N THR A 10 -3.04 11.43 -3.39
CA THR A 10 -4.25 11.58 -4.18
C THR A 10 -4.39 13.01 -4.72
N SER A 11 -5.31 13.23 -5.67
CA SER A 11 -5.58 14.58 -6.23
C SER A 11 -6.02 15.61 -5.18
N ASP A 12 -6.66 15.17 -4.09
CA ASP A 12 -7.02 15.98 -2.92
C ASP A 12 -5.93 15.97 -1.81
N LYS A 13 -4.71 15.57 -2.17
CA LYS A 13 -3.48 15.66 -1.36
C LYS A 13 -3.41 14.72 -0.16
N LEU A 14 -4.23 13.67 -0.09
CA LEU A 14 -4.13 12.66 0.97
C LEU A 14 -2.98 11.70 0.66
N GLN A 15 -2.10 11.47 1.62
CA GLN A 15 -1.03 10.49 1.52
C GLN A 15 -1.61 9.08 1.60
N LEU A 16 -1.23 8.21 0.67
CA LEU A 16 -1.45 6.76 0.74
C LEU A 16 -0.10 6.05 0.80
N ASP A 17 -0.02 5.04 1.66
CA ASP A 17 1.20 4.28 1.92
C ASP A 17 1.09 2.87 1.33
N GLY A 18 2.23 2.31 0.93
CA GLY A 18 2.32 0.93 0.46
C GLY A 18 3.76 0.43 0.50
N LEU A 19 3.93 -0.83 0.14
CA LEU A 19 5.23 -1.49 0.15
C LEU A 19 5.50 -2.12 -1.22
N ILE A 20 6.58 -1.73 -1.90
CA ILE A 20 6.99 -2.35 -3.17
C ILE A 20 8.01 -3.44 -2.89
N PHE A 21 7.74 -4.64 -3.37
CA PHE A 21 8.66 -5.78 -3.42
C PHE A 21 9.15 -5.95 -4.86
N GLU A 22 10.44 -5.68 -5.08
CA GLU A 22 11.08 -5.80 -6.39
C GLU A 22 11.84 -7.13 -6.51
N PRO A 23 11.62 -7.91 -7.58
CA PRO A 23 12.39 -9.11 -7.86
C PRO A 23 13.82 -8.76 -8.27
N ASP A 24 14.76 -9.68 -8.04
CA ASP A 24 16.16 -9.49 -8.45
C ASP A 24 16.31 -9.53 -9.99
N LYS A 25 15.51 -10.37 -10.67
CA LYS A 25 15.35 -10.39 -12.12
C LYS A 25 13.99 -9.82 -12.51
N LYS A 26 13.97 -8.60 -13.08
CA LYS A 26 12.74 -7.85 -13.34
C LYS A 26 12.12 -8.21 -14.69
N SER A 27 10.83 -8.52 -14.68
CA SER A 27 9.97 -8.46 -15.86
C SER A 27 9.36 -7.06 -16.01
N ARG A 28 8.37 -6.92 -16.92
CA ARG A 28 7.56 -5.70 -17.09
C ARG A 28 6.20 -5.78 -16.37
N ILE A 29 6.00 -6.76 -15.49
CA ILE A 29 4.72 -7.01 -14.80
C ILE A 29 4.81 -6.53 -13.36
N VAL A 30 3.75 -5.84 -12.93
CA VAL A 30 3.52 -5.44 -11.53
C VAL A 30 2.15 -5.95 -11.10
N VAL A 31 2.09 -6.56 -9.92
CA VAL A 31 0.85 -6.99 -9.28
C VAL A 31 0.49 -6.01 -8.18
N LEU A 32 -0.64 -5.32 -8.35
CA LEU A 32 -1.23 -4.42 -7.35
C LEU A 32 -2.23 -5.22 -6.50
N HIS A 33 -2.03 -5.23 -5.18
CA HIS A 33 -2.99 -5.80 -4.24
C HIS A 33 -3.78 -4.71 -3.55
N ILE A 34 -5.10 -4.79 -3.70
CA ILE A 34 -6.07 -3.96 -3.00
C ILE A 34 -6.71 -4.82 -1.91
N HIS A 35 -6.57 -4.38 -0.67
CA HIS A 35 -7.15 -5.05 0.48
C HIS A 35 -8.69 -5.01 0.45
N GLY A 36 -9.31 -5.93 1.19
CA GLY A 36 -10.76 -5.93 1.42
C GLY A 36 -11.21 -4.88 2.46
N MET A 37 -12.47 -4.96 2.87
CA MET A 37 -13.06 -4.07 3.89
C MET A 37 -12.22 -4.06 5.18
N ALA A 38 -11.93 -2.86 5.68
CA ALA A 38 -11.13 -2.61 6.89
C ALA A 38 -9.73 -3.25 6.90
N GLY A 39 -9.21 -3.69 5.75
CA GLY A 39 -7.85 -4.18 5.62
C GLY A 39 -6.82 -3.07 5.41
N ASN A 40 -5.55 -3.46 5.34
CA ASN A 40 -4.42 -2.59 5.02
C ASN A 40 -3.29 -3.43 4.36
N PHE A 41 -2.18 -2.77 4.01
CA PHE A 41 -1.07 -3.43 3.33
C PHE A 41 -0.14 -4.26 4.23
N TYR A 42 -0.30 -4.24 5.56
CA TYR A 42 0.74 -4.73 6.49
C TYR A 42 0.30 -5.76 7.53
N GLU A 43 -0.99 -5.93 7.81
CA GLU A 43 -1.45 -6.87 8.85
C GLU A 43 -1.54 -8.32 8.37
N ASN A 44 -1.86 -8.51 7.09
CA ASN A 44 -2.18 -9.83 6.57
C ASN A 44 -0.93 -10.62 6.17
N TYR A 45 -0.58 -11.65 6.95
CA TYR A 45 0.59 -12.52 6.69
C TYR A 45 0.59 -13.23 5.33
N PHE A 46 -0.57 -13.39 4.68
CA PHE A 46 -0.62 -13.97 3.33
C PHE A 46 0.10 -13.07 2.31
N LEU A 47 0.25 -11.77 2.57
CA LEU A 47 0.98 -10.83 1.72
C LEU A 47 2.46 -11.19 1.62
N ASP A 48 3.05 -11.76 2.66
CA ASP A 48 4.45 -12.23 2.64
C ASP A 48 4.63 -13.39 1.66
N GLN A 49 3.66 -14.31 1.62
CA GLN A 49 3.68 -15.42 0.68
C GLN A 49 3.44 -14.93 -0.75
N MET A 50 2.50 -14.00 -0.95
CA MET A 50 2.30 -13.36 -2.25
C MET A 50 3.56 -12.64 -2.75
N ALA A 51 4.22 -11.85 -1.89
CA ALA A 51 5.47 -11.16 -2.20
C ALA A 51 6.55 -12.15 -2.66
N LYS A 52 6.75 -13.25 -1.92
CA LYS A 52 7.70 -14.31 -2.28
C LYS A 52 7.38 -14.94 -3.63
N GLN A 53 6.13 -15.35 -3.85
CA GLN A 53 5.73 -16.04 -5.08
C GLN A 53 5.84 -15.14 -6.30
N PHE A 54 5.35 -13.90 -6.22
CA PHE A 54 5.41 -12.96 -7.34
C PHE A 54 6.85 -12.54 -7.66
N THR A 55 7.66 -12.26 -6.64
CA THR A 55 9.05 -11.87 -6.90
C THR A 55 9.90 -13.03 -7.41
N ALA A 56 9.62 -14.27 -6.98
CA ALA A 56 10.24 -15.47 -7.57
C ALA A 56 9.89 -15.64 -9.06
N ALA A 57 8.68 -15.25 -9.47
CA ALA A 57 8.25 -15.21 -10.87
C ALA A 57 8.76 -13.99 -11.67
N GLY A 58 9.52 -13.09 -11.05
CA GLY A 58 10.04 -11.88 -11.69
C GLY A 58 9.03 -10.73 -11.80
N TYR A 59 7.93 -10.78 -11.04
CA TYR A 59 6.92 -9.72 -10.98
C TYR A 59 7.17 -8.84 -9.75
N ALA A 60 7.03 -7.53 -9.90
CA ALA A 60 6.98 -6.66 -8.74
C ALA A 60 5.62 -6.80 -8.05
N PHE A 61 5.58 -6.73 -6.72
CA PHE A 61 4.36 -6.79 -5.94
C PHE A 61 4.19 -5.51 -5.12
N LEU A 62 2.99 -4.94 -5.16
CA LEU A 62 2.63 -3.71 -4.45
C LEU A 62 1.29 -3.90 -3.73
N PRO A 63 1.28 -4.29 -2.45
CA PRO A 63 0.17 -4.03 -1.55
C PRO A 63 0.21 -2.57 -1.11
N GLY A 64 -0.93 -1.89 -1.21
CA GLY A 64 -1.06 -0.49 -0.83
C GLY A 64 -2.37 -0.19 -0.13
N ASN A 65 -2.37 0.84 0.69
CA ASN A 65 -3.57 1.35 1.33
C ASN A 65 -4.43 2.12 0.33
N THR A 66 -5.75 1.93 0.43
CA THR A 66 -6.76 2.80 -0.20
C THR A 66 -7.34 3.74 0.85
N ARG A 67 -8.18 4.72 0.47
CA ARG A 67 -8.87 5.59 1.47
C ARG A 67 -9.77 4.84 2.46
N GLY A 68 -10.12 3.58 2.17
CA GLY A 68 -10.93 2.71 3.04
C GLY A 68 -10.08 1.69 3.81
N HIS A 69 -8.79 1.98 4.04
CA HIS A 69 -7.97 1.16 4.91
C HIS A 69 -8.38 1.35 6.37
N ASP A 70 -8.34 0.27 7.15
CA ASP A 70 -8.85 0.23 8.54
C ASP A 70 -10.36 0.62 8.64
N PHE A 71 -10.90 0.67 9.87
CA PHE A 71 -12.25 1.21 10.11
C PHE A 71 -12.28 2.74 10.11
N ILE A 72 -11.24 3.34 10.70
CA ILE A 72 -11.02 4.77 10.79
C ILE A 72 -9.52 5.00 10.57
N ALA A 73 -9.19 5.84 9.60
CA ALA A 73 -7.82 6.17 9.23
C ALA A 73 -7.57 7.67 9.25
N ASP A 74 -6.34 8.05 9.65
CA ASP A 74 -5.84 9.42 9.60
C ASP A 74 -4.86 9.57 8.43
N PHE A 75 -5.19 10.44 7.50
CA PHE A 75 -4.39 10.69 6.30
C PHE A 75 -3.60 11.97 6.46
N LYS A 76 -2.26 11.90 6.31
CA LYS A 76 -1.44 13.11 6.19
C LYS A 76 -1.81 13.87 4.91
N ILE A 77 -1.97 15.19 5.02
CA ILE A 77 -2.24 16.07 3.89
C ILE A 77 -0.92 16.66 3.39
N ALA A 78 -0.66 16.59 2.08
CA ALA A 78 0.53 17.19 1.49
C ALA A 78 0.59 18.71 1.74
N GLY A 79 1.71 19.19 2.26
CA GLY A 79 1.93 20.61 2.51
C GLY A 79 3.10 20.88 3.47
N PRO A 80 3.46 22.16 3.66
CA PRO A 80 4.57 22.56 4.53
C PRO A 80 4.25 22.43 6.02
N LYS A 81 2.96 22.35 6.38
CA LYS A 81 2.49 22.15 7.74
C LYS A 81 1.97 20.74 7.90
N GLU A 82 2.23 20.14 9.05
CA GLU A 82 1.67 18.86 9.41
C GLU A 82 0.17 19.01 9.65
N LYS A 83 -0.62 18.33 8.81
CA LYS A 83 -2.08 18.32 8.84
C LYS A 83 -2.57 16.91 8.55
N TYR A 84 -3.68 16.54 9.17
CA TYR A 84 -4.31 15.25 8.99
C TYR A 84 -5.79 15.40 8.66
N LYS A 85 -6.32 14.45 7.91
CA LYS A 85 -7.75 14.27 7.68
C LYS A 85 -8.14 12.89 8.17
N ARG A 86 -9.10 12.83 9.09
CA ARG A 86 -9.71 11.56 9.52
C ARG A 86 -10.82 11.18 8.55
N ALA A 87 -10.87 9.92 8.13
CA ALA A 87 -11.98 9.34 7.40
C ALA A 87 -12.22 7.90 7.85
N GLY A 88 -13.47 7.46 7.77
CA GLY A 88 -13.86 6.13 8.22
C GLY A 88 -15.37 6.01 8.34
N GLN A 89 -15.83 4.80 8.54
CA GLN A 89 -17.23 4.50 8.77
C GLN A 89 -17.33 3.61 10.00
N ILE A 90 -18.12 4.06 10.97
CA ILE A 90 -18.48 3.29 12.15
C ILE A 90 -19.93 2.88 11.93
N PHE A 91 -20.22 1.59 12.05
CA PHE A 91 -21.58 1.06 11.97
C PHE A 91 -22.44 1.57 13.12
#